data_AF-A0A0A2G714-F1
#
_entry.id   AF-A0A0A2G714-F1
#
_cell.length_a   1.000
_cell.length_b   1.000
_cell.length_c   1.000
_cell.angle_alpha   90.00
_cell.angle_beta   90.00
_cell.angle_gamma   90.00
#
_symmetry.space_group_name_H-M   'P 1'
#
loop_
_entity.id
_entity.type
_entity.pdbx_description
1 polymer ?
#
loop_
_entity_poly.entity_id
_entity_poly.type
_entity_poly.pdbx_seq_one_letter_code
_entity_poly.pdbx_strand_id
1 'polypeptide(L)' 'MSALHPQLEEFLRKSNENDLFEVLIVIQEGKSIPPLGTEKIHVLSPSILSVSLTSKQILSLSEHPDILSIESNSEVHAL' A
#
# COMPACT_ATOMS: atom_id res chain seq x y z
N MET A 1 -8.27 1.18 -14.11
CA MET A 1 -8.39 2.06 -12.92
C MET A 1 -7.28 1.62 -11.98
N SER A 2 -6.40 2.51 -11.54
CA SER A 2 -5.31 2.16 -10.62
C SER A 2 -5.87 2.07 -9.19
N ALA A 3 -5.44 1.11 -8.39
CA ALA A 3 -5.81 1.02 -6.98
C ALA A 3 -5.08 2.07 -6.11
N LEU A 4 -4.18 2.87 -6.68
CA LEU A 4 -3.45 3.91 -5.97
C LEU A 4 -4.30 5.17 -5.72
N HIS A 5 -4.26 5.67 -4.49
CA HIS A 5 -4.78 7.00 -4.21
C HIS A 5 -3.97 8.08 -4.96
N PRO A 6 -4.60 9.08 -5.60
CA PRO A 6 -3.90 10.02 -6.48
C PRO A 6 -2.75 10.80 -5.83
N GLN A 7 -2.89 11.17 -4.56
CA GLN A 7 -1.85 11.87 -3.81
C GLN A 7 -0.62 10.98 -3.56
N LEU A 8 -0.86 9.71 -3.23
CA LEU A 8 0.21 8.74 -3.07
C LEU A 8 0.91 8.49 -4.41
N GLU A 9 0.15 8.35 -5.50
CA GLU A 9 0.73 8.17 -6.84
C GLU A 9 1.65 9.35 -7.24
N GLU A 10 1.22 10.59 -7.01
CA GLU A 10 2.04 11.77 -7.27
C GLU A 10 3.33 11.76 -6.43
N PHE A 11 3.23 11.33 -5.17
CA PHE A 11 4.38 11.23 -4.27
C PHE A 11 5.38 10.16 -4.74
N LEU A 12 4.89 8.96 -5.09
CA LEU A 12 5.71 7.84 -5.55
C LEU A 12 6.44 8.18 -6.85
N ARG A 13 5.79 8.87 -7.79
CA ARG A 13 6.41 9.31 -9.06
C ARG A 13 7.59 10.28 -8.87
N LYS A 14 7.65 10.97 -7.73
CA LYS A 14 8.73 11.91 -7.38
C LYS A 14 9.82 11.27 -6.49
N SER A 15 9.59 10.06 -5.99
CA SER A 15 10.45 9.38 -5.02
C SER A 15 11.42 8.41 -5.72
N ASN A 16 12.46 7.96 -5.01
CA ASN A 16 13.33 6.89 -5.52
C ASN A 16 12.56 5.55 -5.52
N GLU A 17 12.89 4.66 -6.46
CA GLU A 17 12.27 3.33 -6.54
C GLU A 17 12.47 2.49 -5.28
N ASN A 18 13.54 2.74 -4.53
CA ASN A 18 13.91 2.00 -3.31
C ASN A 18 13.53 2.72 -2.01
N ASP A 19 12.92 3.90 -2.08
CA ASP A 19 12.43 4.61 -0.88
C ASP A 19 11.28 3.81 -0.27
N LEU A 20 11.32 3.64 1.05
CA LEU A 20 10.32 2.91 1.82
C LEU A 20 9.19 3.82 2.28
N PHE A 21 7.96 3.31 2.15
CA PHE A 21 6.73 3.98 2.54
C PHE A 21 5.87 3.06 3.37
N GLU A 22 5.35 3.60 4.46
CA GLU A 22 4.27 2.93 5.18
C GLU A 22 2.93 3.22 4.49
N VAL A 23 2.26 2.16 4.05
CA VAL A 23 1.01 2.24 3.32
C VAL A 23 -0.05 1.34 3.93
N LEU A 24 -1.29 1.77 3.77
CA LEU A 24 -2.48 0.97 4.01
C LEU A 24 -2.91 0.32 2.69
N ILE A 25 -3.14 -0.98 2.73
CA ILE A 25 -3.59 -1.78 1.60
C ILE A 25 -4.96 -2.35 1.94
N VAL A 26 -5.93 -2.05 1.09
CA VAL A 26 -7.28 -2.62 1.15
C VAL A 26 -7.39 -3.74 0.12
N ILE A 27 -7.70 -4.93 0.59
CA ILE A 27 -7.79 -6.17 -0.19
C ILE A 27 -9.26 -6.58 -0.29
N GLN A 28 -9.67 -7.13 -1.43
CA GLN A 28 -10.98 -7.73 -1.58
C GLN A 28 -11.24 -8.81 -0.51
N GLU A 29 -12.45 -8.84 0.05
CA GLU A 29 -12.82 -9.81 1.09
C GLU A 29 -12.60 -11.26 0.64
N GLY A 30 -12.04 -12.07 1.54
CA GLY A 30 -11.76 -13.50 1.28
C GLY A 30 -10.59 -13.78 0.33
N LYS A 31 -9.85 -12.75 -0.09
CA LYS A 31 -8.63 -12.87 -0.89
C LYS A 31 -7.38 -12.75 -0.05
N SER A 32 -6.28 -13.26 -0.60
CA SER A 32 -4.93 -13.14 -0.04
C SER A 32 -4.02 -12.51 -1.08
N ILE A 33 -3.18 -11.58 -0.66
CA ILE A 33 -2.18 -10.99 -1.56
C ILE A 33 -0.91 -11.85 -1.61
N PRO A 34 -0.11 -11.73 -2.68
CA PRO A 34 1.20 -12.37 -2.75
C PRO A 34 2.09 -11.97 -1.57
N PRO A 35 3.08 -12.80 -1.18
CA PRO A 35 4.04 -12.45 -0.15
C PRO A 35 4.73 -11.14 -0.50
N LEU A 36 4.45 -10.11 0.29
CA LEU A 36 5.14 -8.83 0.20
C LEU A 36 6.53 -9.01 0.82
N GLY A 37 7.57 -8.66 0.07
CA GLY A 37 8.96 -8.85 0.46
C GLY A 37 9.28 -8.14 1.78
N THR A 38 9.14 -8.89 2.87
CA THR A 38 9.71 -8.71 4.21
C THR A 38 10.02 -7.28 4.60
N GLU A 39 9.03 -6.54 5.11
CA GLU A 39 9.28 -5.45 6.04
C GLU A 39 7.97 -5.08 6.74
N LYS A 40 7.69 -5.79 7.84
CA LYS A 40 6.60 -5.55 8.80
C LYS A 40 5.21 -5.39 8.20
N ILE A 41 4.44 -6.47 8.22
CA ILE A 41 3.01 -6.45 7.91
C ILE A 41 2.24 -6.40 9.23
N HIS A 42 1.45 -5.36 9.42
CA HIS A 42 0.51 -5.21 10.51
C HIS A 42 -0.91 -5.38 9.97
N VAL A 43 -1.58 -6.48 10.35
CA VAL A 43 -2.97 -6.74 9.95
C VAL A 43 -3.89 -5.91 10.86
N LEU A 44 -4.55 -4.89 10.30
CA LEU A 44 -5.52 -4.06 11.02
C LEU A 44 -6.91 -4.68 10.99
N SER A 45 -7.26 -5.34 9.87
CA SER A 45 -8.49 -6.12 9.71
C SER A 45 -8.26 -7.23 8.66
N PRO A 46 -9.20 -8.18 8.49
CA PRO A 46 -9.06 -9.25 7.48
C PRO A 46 -8.80 -8.76 6.05
N SER A 47 -9.20 -7.52 5.75
CA SER A 47 -9.06 -6.90 4.43
C SER A 47 -8.15 -5.66 4.42
N ILE A 48 -7.57 -5.28 5.56
CA ILE A 48 -6.75 -4.06 5.66
C ILE A 48 -5.40 -4.39 6.30
N LEU A 49 -4.33 -4.10 5.58
CA LEU A 49 -2.95 -4.27 6.02
C LEU A 49 -2.26 -2.91 6.10
N SER A 50 -1.51 -2.66 7.16
CA SER A 50 -0.44 -1.66 7.16
C SER A 50 0.88 -2.38 6.86
N VAL A 51 1.67 -1.86 5.94
CA VAL A 51 2.93 -2.47 5.52
C VAL A 51 3.91 -1.41 5.02
N SER A 52 5.20 -1.64 5.27
CA SER A 52 6.28 -0.86 4.69
C SER A 52 6.72 -1.48 3.37
N LEU A 53 6.60 -0.73 2.27
CA LEU A 53 6.96 -1.18 0.92
C LEU A 53 7.78 -0.11 0.20
N THR A 54 8.62 -0.54 -0.75
CA THR A 54 9.30 0.39 -1.64
C THR A 54 8.35 1.00 -2.67
N SER A 55 8.68 2.17 -3.21
CA SER A 55 7.91 2.78 -4.31
C SER A 55 7.63 1.79 -5.44
N LYS A 56 8.64 1.00 -5.83
CA LYS A 56 8.50 -0.02 -6.88
C LYS A 56 7.52 -1.11 -6.49
N GLN A 57 7.58 -1.62 -5.26
CA GLN A 57 6.66 -2.65 -4.77
C GLN A 57 5.23 -2.13 -4.73
N ILE A 58 5.01 -0.89 -4.29
CA ILE A 58 3.69 -0.27 -4.22
C ILE A 58 3.08 -0.13 -5.63
N LEU A 59 3.86 0.36 -6.59
CA LEU A 59 3.42 0.49 -7.97
C LEU A 59 3.04 -0.88 -8.56
N SER A 60 3.89 -1.91 -8.39
CA SER A 60 3.57 -3.26 -8.87
C SER A 60 2.33 -3.85 -8.19
N LEU A 61 2.13 -3.58 -6.89
CA LEU A 61 0.98 -4.10 -6.16
C LEU A 61 -0.33 -3.40 -6.57
N SER A 62 -0.28 -2.13 -6.95
CA SER A 62 -1.45 -1.36 -7.39
C SER A 62 -2.13 -1.91 -8.65
N GLU A 63 -1.42 -2.74 -9.41
CA GLU A 63 -1.92 -3.41 -10.62
C GLU A 63 -2.56 -4.77 -10.31
N HIS A 64 -2.44 -5.26 -9.07
CA HIS A 64 -2.95 -6.58 -8.68
C HIS A 64 -4.49 -6.55 -8.54
N PRO A 65 -5.21 -7.49 -9.17
CA PRO A 65 -6.68 -7.42 -9.30
C PRO A 65 -7.44 -7.51 -7.96
N ASP A 66 -6.84 -8.16 -6.95
CA ASP A 66 -7.44 -8.30 -5.63
C ASP A 66 -7.22 -7.08 -4.71
N ILE A 67 -6.47 -6.06 -5.17
CA ILE A 67 -6.22 -4.82 -4.42
C ILE A 67 -7.28 -3.78 -4.79
N LEU A 68 -7.98 -3.29 -3.78
CA LEU A 68 -9.04 -2.30 -3.95
C LEU A 68 -8.51 -0.87 -3.82
N SER A 69 -7.61 -0.64 -2.85
CA SER A 69 -7.02 0.68 -2.58
C SER A 69 -5.64 0.54 -1.95
N ILE A 70 -4.74 1.48 -2.25
CA ILE A 70 -3.48 1.70 -1.55
C ILE A 70 -3.38 3.18 -1.18
N GLU A 71 -3.19 3.45 0.11
CA GLU A 71 -3.18 4.77 0.71
C GLU A 71 -1.95 4.97 1.61
N SER A 72 -1.51 6.21 1.77
CA SER A 72 -0.43 6.53 2.72
C SER A 72 -0.90 6.27 4.15
N ASN A 73 -0.11 5.55 4.95
CA ASN A 73 -0.40 5.43 6.39
C ASN A 73 0.01 6.71 7.11
N SER A 74 -0.80 7.76 6.97
CA SER A 74 -0.58 9.03 7.64
C SER A 74 -1.12 8.91 9.07
N GLU A 75 -0.28 9.09 10.09
CA GLU A 75 -0.77 9.18 11.46
C GLU A 75 -1.79 10.31 11.57
N VAL A 76 -3.02 9.97 11.99
CA VAL A 76 -4.03 10.98 12.31
C VAL A 76 -3.59 11.63 13.62
N HIS A 77 -2.90 12.76 13.54
CA HIS A 77 -2.73 13.64 14.69
C HIS A 77 -4.11 14.19 15.05
N ALA A 78 -4.64 13.80 16.21
CA ALA A 78 -5.83 14.43 16.77
C ALA A 78 -5.53 15.92 16.99
N LEU A 79 -6.28 16.79 16.31
CA LEU A 79 -6.24 18.25 16.45
C LEU A 79 -6.87 18.69 17.77
#